data_AF-M2PIP6-F1
#
_entry.id   AF-M2PIP6-F1
#
_cell.length_a   1.000
_cell.length_b   1.000
_cell.length_c   1.000
_cell.angle_alpha   90.00
_cell.angle_beta   90.00
_cell.angle_gamma   90.00
#
_symmetry.space_group_name_H-M   'P 1'
#
loop_
_entity.id
_entity.type
_entity.pdbx_description
1 polymer ?
#
loop_
_entity_poly.entity_id
_entity_poly.type
_entity_poly.pdbx_seq_one_letter_code
_entity_poly.pdbx_strand_id
1 'polypeptide(L)'
;MLASLEQQLLVHMPEPESTEDVPQETSLPQRRHQLTGPDSLIVRRTVTSELGPRTELAFASNSLHRHVLAVLWERMEVAFWDAFREWLNRMAVLDVKVGFGLAHLAEVAFAEVRTLLEPWSRGDRGLRGQWVAILVLSTMAVSNELAPAALQTSTRWINSGNAAQRWTAAVAFSGDLGRRFPHEAMNRLWQLCTQPHTSSGDPSFALARLFSSLASNTPDAGIVLSTLEGKLRRFRSPGGNVVMQAVAMKATLAVLSIKDDTGGRRAFLRHLERSPERIGVVAKLWVAILGNSPTRRDAIRSLRDAVEDISDHHEEPAKEAARLGGALAAEMTADDRVRLEAEMRLLTKRERAENNEVVAVLFTTLLEALIPEDTVRKETR
;
A
#
# COMPACT_ATOMS: atom_id res chain seq x y z
N MET A 1 10.31 -28.25 4.38
CA MET A 1 10.96 -27.18 3.57
C MET A 1 12.36 -27.60 3.14
N LEU A 2 13.31 -27.79 4.05
CA LEU A 2 14.71 -28.17 3.72
C LEU A 2 14.84 -29.51 2.98
N ALA A 3 14.13 -30.56 3.42
CA ALA A 3 14.15 -31.87 2.73
C ALA A 3 13.67 -31.81 1.27
N SER A 4 12.81 -30.84 0.93
CA SER A 4 12.35 -30.64 -0.45
C SER A 4 13.38 -29.87 -1.30
N LEU A 5 14.21 -29.03 -0.68
CA LEU A 5 15.34 -28.38 -1.36
C LEU A 5 16.46 -29.39 -1.60
N GLU A 6 16.77 -30.23 -0.61
CA GLU A 6 17.75 -31.33 -0.75
C GLU A 6 17.39 -32.26 -1.92
N GLN A 7 16.12 -32.66 -2.03
CA GLN A 7 15.65 -33.46 -3.16
C GLN A 7 15.78 -32.75 -4.52
N GLN A 8 15.80 -31.41 -4.55
CA GLN A 8 16.01 -30.66 -5.80
C GLN A 8 17.46 -30.51 -6.16
N LEU A 9 18.31 -30.28 -5.16
CA LEU A 9 19.74 -30.25 -5.38
C LEU A 9 20.22 -31.58 -5.96
N LEU A 10 19.71 -32.71 -5.46
CA LEU A 10 20.03 -34.05 -6.00
C LEU A 10 19.54 -34.29 -7.44
N VAL A 11 18.54 -33.56 -7.93
CA VAL A 11 18.04 -33.69 -9.31
C VAL A 11 18.89 -32.90 -10.29
N HIS A 12 19.37 -31.73 -9.89
CA HIS A 12 20.09 -30.80 -10.78
C HIS A 12 21.61 -30.90 -10.66
N MET A 13 22.14 -31.39 -9.55
CA MET A 13 23.56 -31.66 -9.36
C MET A 13 23.80 -33.15 -9.56
N PRO A 14 24.43 -33.59 -10.68
CA PRO A 14 24.82 -34.99 -10.81
C PRO A 14 25.72 -35.38 -9.64
N GLU A 15 25.60 -36.62 -9.15
CA GLU A 15 26.57 -37.14 -8.18
C GLU A 15 27.97 -36.92 -8.75
N PRO A 16 28.91 -36.38 -7.95
CA PRO A 16 30.27 -36.21 -8.44
C PRO A 16 30.75 -37.56 -8.95
N GLU A 17 31.18 -37.62 -10.22
CA GLU A 17 31.84 -38.81 -10.74
C GLU A 17 32.92 -39.18 -9.73
N SER A 18 32.82 -40.42 -9.22
CA SER A 18 33.71 -40.96 -8.21
C SER A 18 35.13 -40.97 -8.75
N THR A 19 35.81 -39.84 -8.58
CA THR A 19 37.24 -39.73 -8.74
C THR A 19 37.82 -40.39 -7.51
N GLU A 20 38.28 -41.62 -7.71
CA GLU A 20 39.06 -42.36 -6.72
C GLU A 20 40.17 -41.45 -6.16
N ASP A 21 40.30 -41.45 -4.83
CA ASP A 21 41.31 -40.76 -4.01
C ASP A 21 41.15 -39.26 -3.69
N VAL A 22 39.93 -38.80 -3.38
CA VAL A 22 39.73 -37.66 -2.46
C VAL A 22 39.17 -38.19 -1.14
N PRO A 23 39.74 -37.85 0.04
CA PRO A 23 39.18 -38.28 1.31
C PRO A 23 37.73 -37.83 1.41
N GLN A 24 36.83 -38.80 1.57
CA GLN A 24 35.39 -38.58 1.64
C GLN A 24 35.05 -37.55 2.73
N GLU A 25 34.79 -36.30 2.33
CA GLU A 25 33.93 -35.40 3.10
C GLU A 25 32.50 -35.96 3.01
N THR A 26 32.29 -36.92 3.88
CA THR A 26 31.09 -37.70 4.11
C THR A 26 29.96 -36.77 4.53
N SER A 27 28.95 -36.61 3.66
CA SER A 27 27.61 -36.08 3.97
C SER A 27 27.55 -34.65 4.52
N LEU A 28 26.51 -33.88 4.18
CA LEU A 28 26.22 -32.63 4.87
C LEU A 28 26.20 -32.91 6.40
N PRO A 29 27.09 -32.30 7.21
CA PRO A 29 27.22 -32.67 8.62
C PRO A 29 25.90 -32.42 9.35
N GLN A 30 25.23 -33.48 9.78
CA GLN A 30 24.03 -33.45 10.63
C GLN A 30 24.36 -32.99 12.05
N ARG A 31 24.84 -31.75 12.20
CA ARG A 31 25.26 -31.20 13.50
C ARG A 31 24.67 -29.82 13.75
N ARG A 32 23.33 -29.74 13.78
CA ARG A 32 22.58 -28.51 14.13
C ARG A 32 22.96 -27.89 15.48
N HIS A 33 23.61 -28.64 16.37
CA HIS A 33 24.07 -28.17 17.68
C HIS A 33 25.47 -27.54 17.64
N GLN A 34 26.29 -27.85 16.61
CA GLN A 34 27.64 -27.28 16.47
C GLN A 34 27.64 -25.95 15.69
N LEU A 35 26.54 -25.63 15.02
CA LEU A 35 26.33 -24.38 14.29
C LEU A 35 25.94 -23.20 15.19
N THR A 36 25.85 -23.36 16.51
CA THR A 36 25.40 -22.32 17.44
C THR A 36 26.36 -22.24 18.62
N GLY A 37 27.16 -21.17 18.67
CA GLY A 37 28.18 -20.89 19.69
C GLY A 37 28.43 -19.39 19.80
N PRO A 38 29.27 -18.92 20.74
CA PRO A 38 29.49 -17.50 21.01
C PRO A 38 29.96 -16.71 19.77
N ASP A 39 30.74 -17.36 18.90
CA ASP A 39 31.30 -16.78 17.66
C ASP A 39 30.63 -17.35 16.40
N SER A 40 29.46 -17.98 16.52
CA SER A 40 28.79 -18.56 15.35
C SER A 40 28.07 -17.50 14.51
N LEU A 41 28.08 -17.71 13.19
CA LEU A 41 27.27 -16.94 12.23
C LEU A 41 25.76 -17.15 12.45
N ILE A 42 25.35 -18.22 13.14
CA ILE A 42 23.95 -18.61 13.37
C ILE A 42 23.66 -18.67 14.87
N VAL A 43 22.54 -18.06 15.28
CA VAL A 43 22.02 -18.05 16.64
C VAL A 43 20.63 -18.68 16.70
N ARG A 44 20.24 -19.15 17.88
CA ARG A 44 18.85 -19.57 18.17
C ARG A 44 18.09 -18.39 18.72
N ARG A 45 17.00 -17.99 18.03
CA ARG A 45 16.12 -16.93 18.49
C ARG A 45 14.75 -17.51 18.82
N THR A 46 14.26 -17.22 20.01
CA THR A 46 12.87 -17.49 20.37
C THR A 46 11.99 -16.42 19.73
N VAL A 47 11.08 -16.84 18.87
CA VAL A 47 10.11 -15.98 18.19
C VAL A 47 8.73 -16.35 18.72
N THR A 48 8.00 -15.35 19.24
CA THR A 48 6.60 -15.53 19.63
C THR A 48 5.74 -15.55 18.38
N SER A 49 5.02 -16.65 18.17
CA SER A 49 4.01 -16.79 17.11
C SER A 49 2.62 -16.90 17.72
N GLU A 50 1.57 -16.81 16.90
CA GLU A 50 0.17 -17.02 17.35
C GLU A 50 -0.06 -18.40 17.98
N LEU A 51 0.79 -19.38 17.66
CA LEU A 51 0.75 -20.75 18.22
C LEU A 51 1.67 -20.92 19.44
N GLY A 52 2.26 -19.84 19.97
CA GLY A 52 3.19 -19.84 21.09
C GLY A 52 4.65 -19.56 20.70
N PRO A 53 5.57 -19.59 21.68
CA PRO A 53 6.99 -19.36 21.44
C PRO A 53 7.62 -20.54 20.68
N ARG A 54 8.29 -20.25 19.56
CA ARG A 54 9.07 -21.22 18.80
C ARG A 54 10.53 -20.79 18.68
N THR A 55 11.45 -21.75 18.66
CA THR A 55 12.88 -21.47 18.44
C THR A 55 13.20 -21.57 16.95
N GLU A 56 13.81 -20.54 16.39
CA GLU A 56 14.27 -20.50 15.01
C GLU A 56 15.78 -20.28 14.93
N LEU A 57 16.41 -20.79 13.87
CA LEU A 57 17.77 -20.42 13.50
C LEU A 57 17.75 -19.10 12.74
N ALA A 58 18.58 -18.16 13.14
CA ALA A 58 18.74 -16.86 12.50
C ALA A 58 20.23 -16.51 12.43
N PHE A 59 20.62 -15.60 11.54
CA PHE A 59 21.98 -15.08 11.57
C PHE A 59 22.22 -14.24 12.82
N ALA A 60 23.44 -14.29 13.35
CA ALA A 60 23.86 -13.51 14.51
C ALA A 60 23.72 -11.99 14.27
N SER A 61 23.91 -11.55 13.03
CA SER A 61 23.69 -10.18 12.58
C SER A 61 22.97 -10.16 11.24
N ASN A 62 22.09 -9.17 11.04
CA ASN A 62 21.41 -8.96 9.77
C ASN A 62 22.38 -8.69 8.62
N SER A 63 23.53 -8.05 8.89
CA SER A 63 24.56 -7.78 7.89
C SER A 63 25.19 -9.05 7.31
N LEU A 64 25.13 -10.19 8.00
CA LEU A 64 25.69 -11.45 7.54
C LEU A 64 24.89 -12.06 6.38
N HIS A 65 23.59 -11.76 6.23
CA HIS A 65 22.78 -12.27 5.12
C HIS A 65 23.38 -11.91 3.77
N ARG A 66 23.75 -10.63 3.57
CA ARG A 66 24.38 -10.14 2.34
C ARG A 66 25.69 -10.88 2.05
N HIS A 67 26.55 -11.02 3.05
CA HIS A 67 27.86 -11.66 2.87
C HIS A 67 27.74 -13.15 2.54
N VAL A 68 26.83 -13.86 3.21
CA VAL A 68 26.60 -15.29 2.93
C VAL A 68 26.00 -15.47 1.54
N LEU A 69 25.04 -14.64 1.13
CA LEU A 69 24.49 -14.69 -0.22
C LEU A 69 25.53 -14.34 -1.29
N ALA A 70 26.43 -13.40 -1.02
CA ALA A 70 27.55 -13.10 -1.91
C ALA A 70 28.47 -14.30 -2.10
N VAL A 71 28.87 -14.94 -1.01
CA VAL A 71 29.73 -16.14 -1.05
C VAL A 71 29.02 -17.31 -1.74
N LEU A 72 27.73 -17.53 -1.46
CA LEU A 72 26.95 -18.56 -2.15
C LEU A 72 26.84 -18.28 -3.65
N TRP A 73 26.63 -17.03 -4.05
CA TRP A 73 26.56 -16.65 -5.45
C TRP A 73 27.90 -16.86 -6.18
N GLU A 74 29.01 -16.54 -5.52
CA GLU A 74 30.35 -16.71 -6.09
C GLU A 74 30.78 -18.18 -6.18
N ARG A 75 30.42 -19.01 -5.20
CA ARG A 75 30.91 -20.38 -5.07
C ARG A 75 30.01 -21.46 -5.66
N MET A 76 28.70 -21.22 -5.72
CA MET A 76 27.75 -22.23 -6.18
C MET A 76 27.52 -22.12 -7.68
N GLU A 77 27.54 -23.26 -8.35
CA GLU A 77 27.36 -23.35 -9.80
C GLU A 77 25.90 -23.08 -10.23
N VAL A 78 25.70 -22.89 -11.54
CA VAL A 78 24.39 -22.63 -12.15
C VAL A 78 23.35 -23.69 -11.76
N ALA A 79 23.74 -24.96 -11.69
CA ALA A 79 22.87 -26.08 -11.32
C ALA A 79 22.26 -25.92 -9.90
N PHE A 80 23.02 -25.37 -8.95
CA PHE A 80 22.50 -25.08 -7.61
C PHE A 80 21.38 -24.02 -7.66
N TRP A 81 21.61 -22.95 -8.43
CA TRP A 81 20.63 -21.87 -8.57
C TRP A 81 19.39 -22.33 -9.35
N ASP A 82 19.53 -23.20 -10.33
CA ASP A 82 18.42 -23.86 -11.03
C ASP A 82 17.54 -24.65 -10.06
N ALA A 83 18.15 -25.50 -9.24
CA ALA A 83 17.46 -26.25 -8.20
C ALA A 83 16.77 -25.33 -7.18
N PHE A 84 17.45 -24.28 -6.75
CA PHE A 84 16.90 -23.30 -5.81
C PHE A 84 15.68 -22.58 -6.40
N ARG A 85 15.75 -22.18 -7.67
CA ARG A 85 14.62 -21.58 -8.39
C ARG A 85 13.44 -22.54 -8.51
N GLU A 86 13.68 -23.78 -8.88
CA GLU A 86 12.60 -24.78 -8.97
C GLU A 86 11.96 -25.01 -7.60
N TRP A 87 12.78 -25.14 -6.56
CA TRP A 87 12.31 -25.27 -5.19
C TRP A 87 11.43 -24.09 -4.77
N LEU A 88 11.89 -22.84 -4.98
CA LEU A 88 11.11 -21.64 -4.66
C LEU A 88 9.78 -21.60 -5.43
N ASN A 89 9.80 -21.97 -6.71
CA ASN A 89 8.61 -21.99 -7.56
C ASN A 89 7.56 -22.99 -7.09
N ARG A 90 7.97 -24.11 -6.48
CA ARG A 90 7.04 -25.15 -5.97
C ARG A 90 6.51 -24.83 -4.58
N MET A 91 7.28 -24.11 -3.78
CA MET A 91 6.94 -23.86 -2.38
C MET A 91 5.74 -22.90 -2.19
N ALA A 92 5.21 -22.28 -3.25
CA ALA A 92 4.02 -21.42 -3.23
C ALA A 92 3.97 -20.52 -1.98
N VAL A 93 5.05 -19.77 -1.72
CA VAL A 93 5.33 -19.25 -0.38
C VAL A 93 4.68 -17.89 -0.17
N LEU A 94 3.96 -17.73 0.94
CA LEU A 94 3.66 -16.44 1.57
C LEU A 94 4.61 -16.24 2.76
N ASP A 95 5.92 -16.38 2.53
CA ASP A 95 6.90 -16.15 3.59
C ASP A 95 7.63 -14.85 3.32
N VAL A 96 7.44 -13.90 4.23
CA VAL A 96 8.09 -12.60 4.23
C VAL A 96 9.62 -12.75 4.19
N LYS A 97 10.16 -13.82 4.79
CA LYS A 97 11.59 -14.14 4.78
C LYS A 97 12.13 -14.44 3.38
N VAL A 98 11.32 -15.04 2.51
CA VAL A 98 11.72 -15.28 1.11
C VAL A 98 11.85 -13.95 0.37
N GLY A 99 10.91 -13.03 0.60
CA GLY A 99 10.99 -11.66 0.07
C GLY A 99 12.26 -10.94 0.51
N PHE A 100 12.57 -10.96 1.82
CA PHE A 100 13.80 -10.38 2.36
C PHE A 100 15.06 -11.04 1.80
N GLY A 101 15.10 -12.38 1.75
CA GLY A 101 16.25 -13.11 1.23
C GLY A 101 16.53 -12.80 -0.25
N LEU A 102 15.49 -12.74 -1.08
CA LEU A 102 15.62 -12.37 -2.49
C LEU A 102 16.02 -10.90 -2.69
N ALA A 103 15.54 -9.99 -1.84
CA ALA A 103 15.97 -8.60 -1.88
C ALA A 103 17.46 -8.46 -1.51
N HIS A 104 17.95 -9.22 -0.53
CA HIS A 104 19.39 -9.25 -0.23
C HIS A 104 20.21 -9.93 -1.33
N LEU A 105 19.70 -10.98 -1.97
CA LEU A 105 20.35 -11.59 -3.12
C LEU A 105 20.46 -10.59 -4.29
N ALA A 106 19.46 -9.72 -4.46
CA ALA A 106 19.48 -8.70 -5.49
C ALA A 106 20.62 -7.68 -5.33
N GLU A 107 21.20 -7.50 -4.14
CA GLU A 107 22.38 -6.65 -3.93
C GLU A 107 23.61 -7.18 -4.68
N VAL A 108 23.68 -8.50 -4.91
CA VAL A 108 24.82 -9.16 -5.56
C VAL A 108 24.47 -9.68 -6.95
N ALA A 109 23.24 -10.18 -7.12
CA ALA A 109 22.79 -10.91 -8.30
C ALA A 109 21.39 -10.46 -8.74
N PHE A 110 21.20 -9.15 -8.97
CA PHE A 110 19.90 -8.61 -9.39
C PHE A 110 19.34 -9.27 -10.66
N ALA A 111 20.21 -9.60 -11.63
CA ALA A 111 19.81 -10.26 -12.86
C ALA A 111 19.12 -11.61 -12.59
N GLU A 112 19.62 -12.37 -11.61
CA GLU A 112 19.07 -13.66 -11.22
C GLU A 112 17.72 -13.50 -10.53
N VAL A 113 17.63 -12.59 -9.54
CA VAL A 113 16.37 -12.29 -8.84
C VAL A 113 15.29 -11.84 -9.83
N ARG A 114 15.66 -11.06 -10.83
CA ARG A 114 14.74 -10.62 -11.89
C ARG A 114 14.15 -11.79 -12.69
N THR A 115 14.89 -12.90 -12.87
CA THR A 115 14.36 -14.10 -13.55
C THR A 115 13.23 -14.78 -12.76
N LEU A 116 13.25 -14.66 -11.43
CA LEU A 116 12.18 -15.13 -10.55
C LEU A 116 11.01 -14.14 -10.51
N LEU A 117 11.30 -12.85 -10.36
CA LEU A 117 10.26 -11.82 -10.24
C LEU A 117 9.37 -11.71 -11.47
N GLU A 118 9.93 -11.92 -12.66
CA GLU A 118 9.19 -11.72 -13.90
C GLU A 118 7.97 -12.66 -14.05
N PRO A 119 8.09 -14.00 -13.98
CA PRO A 119 6.92 -14.88 -13.99
C PRO A 119 6.02 -14.69 -12.76
N TRP A 120 6.60 -14.36 -11.59
CA TRP A 120 5.81 -14.16 -10.36
C TRP A 120 4.90 -12.94 -10.46
N SER A 121 5.41 -11.83 -10.97
CA SER A 121 4.64 -10.60 -11.16
C SER A 121 3.53 -10.75 -12.21
N ARG A 122 3.73 -11.59 -13.23
CA ARG A 122 2.71 -11.94 -14.24
C ARG A 122 1.58 -12.81 -13.72
N GLY A 123 1.70 -13.34 -12.50
CA GLY A 123 0.72 -14.25 -11.92
C GLY A 123 0.94 -15.72 -12.30
N ASP A 124 2.04 -16.08 -12.96
CA ASP A 124 2.33 -17.45 -13.40
C ASP A 124 2.49 -18.42 -12.22
N ARG A 125 2.77 -17.88 -11.02
CA ARG A 125 2.85 -18.62 -9.74
C ARG A 125 1.69 -18.27 -8.78
N GLY A 126 0.59 -17.76 -9.33
CA GLY A 126 -0.60 -17.34 -8.58
C GLY A 126 -0.36 -16.12 -7.69
N LEU A 127 -1.37 -15.81 -6.87
CA LEU A 127 -1.36 -14.64 -5.98
C LEU A 127 -0.18 -14.61 -5.02
N ARG A 128 0.30 -15.79 -4.57
CA ARG A 128 1.41 -15.90 -3.63
C ARG A 128 2.73 -15.42 -4.26
N GLY A 129 3.00 -15.82 -5.50
CA GLY A 129 4.16 -15.32 -6.24
C GLY A 129 4.14 -13.80 -6.41
N GLN A 130 2.97 -13.23 -6.76
CA GLN A 130 2.80 -11.77 -6.87
C GLN A 130 3.07 -11.07 -5.53
N TRP A 131 2.56 -11.61 -4.42
CA TRP A 131 2.83 -11.08 -3.09
C TRP A 131 4.32 -11.10 -2.74
N VAL A 132 5.04 -12.19 -3.03
CA VAL A 132 6.48 -12.23 -2.82
C VAL A 132 7.19 -11.21 -3.71
N ALA A 133 6.78 -11.06 -4.98
CA ALA A 133 7.36 -10.04 -5.87
C ALA A 133 7.15 -8.61 -5.32
N ILE A 134 5.98 -8.32 -4.77
CA ILE A 134 5.70 -7.05 -4.07
C ILE A 134 6.62 -6.89 -2.87
N LEU A 135 6.77 -7.91 -2.03
CA LEU A 135 7.63 -7.87 -0.85
C LEU A 135 9.09 -7.62 -1.21
N VAL A 136 9.62 -8.29 -2.24
CA VAL A 136 10.98 -8.06 -2.74
C VAL A 136 11.15 -6.59 -3.14
N LEU A 137 10.24 -6.05 -3.95
CA LEU A 137 10.30 -4.65 -4.36
C LEU A 137 10.16 -3.68 -3.19
N SER A 138 9.32 -3.99 -2.20
CA SER A 138 9.15 -3.20 -0.98
C SER A 138 10.45 -3.16 -0.18
N THR A 139 11.08 -4.31 0.05
CA THR A 139 12.37 -4.40 0.74
C THR A 139 13.48 -3.68 -0.03
N MET A 140 13.54 -3.85 -1.35
CA MET A 140 14.48 -3.12 -2.20
C MET A 140 14.30 -1.60 -2.12
N ALA A 141 13.06 -1.11 -2.02
CA ALA A 141 12.76 0.32 -1.93
C ALA A 141 13.28 0.97 -0.64
N VAL A 142 13.46 0.20 0.43
CA VAL A 142 14.06 0.67 1.69
C VAL A 142 15.59 0.79 1.57
N SER A 143 16.23 0.01 0.70
CA SER A 143 17.67 0.07 0.44
C SER A 143 18.03 1.22 -0.50
N ASN A 144 19.00 2.06 -0.12
CA ASN A 144 19.50 3.13 -0.98
C ASN A 144 20.11 2.60 -2.29
N GLU A 145 20.73 1.42 -2.25
CA GLU A 145 21.40 0.81 -3.41
C GLU A 145 20.39 0.22 -4.39
N LEU A 146 19.31 -0.41 -3.88
CA LEU A 146 18.35 -1.16 -4.71
C LEU A 146 17.07 -0.38 -5.05
N ALA A 147 16.77 0.72 -4.37
CA ALA A 147 15.57 1.51 -4.62
C ALA A 147 15.42 1.95 -6.10
N PRO A 148 16.49 2.41 -6.80
CA PRO A 148 16.38 2.73 -8.23
C PRO A 148 16.00 1.52 -9.10
N ALA A 149 16.55 0.34 -8.79
CA ALA A 149 16.24 -0.90 -9.52
C ALA A 149 14.78 -1.35 -9.28
N ALA A 150 14.28 -1.21 -8.04
CA ALA A 150 12.88 -1.47 -7.73
C ALA A 150 11.93 -0.50 -8.46
N LEU A 151 12.29 0.78 -8.51
CA LEU A 151 11.53 1.80 -9.23
C LEU A 151 11.47 1.50 -10.73
N GLN A 152 12.61 1.19 -11.34
CA GLN A 152 12.71 0.85 -12.77
C GLN A 152 11.88 -0.40 -13.10
N THR A 153 11.97 -1.42 -12.26
CA THR A 153 11.24 -2.69 -12.45
C THR A 153 9.73 -2.47 -12.39
N SER A 154 9.23 -1.79 -11.35
CA SER A 154 7.82 -1.46 -11.21
C SER A 154 7.32 -0.57 -12.34
N THR A 155 8.12 0.42 -12.75
CA THR A 155 7.77 1.30 -13.88
C THR A 155 7.64 0.53 -15.19
N ARG A 156 8.56 -0.39 -15.47
CA ARG A 156 8.50 -1.27 -16.64
C ARG A 156 7.23 -2.13 -16.61
N TRP A 157 6.90 -2.69 -15.45
CA TRP A 157 5.69 -3.49 -15.27
C TRP A 157 4.41 -2.69 -15.50
N ILE A 158 4.32 -1.44 -15.03
CA ILE A 158 3.19 -0.55 -15.33
C ILE A 158 3.06 -0.27 -16.83
N ASN A 159 4.17 0.03 -17.50
CA ASN A 159 4.15 0.51 -18.88
C ASN A 159 3.97 -0.62 -19.91
N SER A 160 4.56 -1.79 -19.67
CA SER A 160 4.68 -2.86 -20.67
C SER A 160 4.24 -4.23 -20.17
N GLY A 161 3.84 -4.35 -18.90
CA GLY A 161 3.41 -5.63 -18.33
C GLY A 161 2.00 -6.03 -18.75
N ASN A 162 1.66 -7.30 -18.49
CA ASN A 162 0.29 -7.79 -18.56
C ASN A 162 -0.56 -7.27 -17.38
N ALA A 163 -1.86 -7.57 -17.35
CA ALA A 163 -2.77 -7.01 -16.34
C ALA A 163 -2.39 -7.35 -14.89
N ALA A 164 -1.92 -8.58 -14.66
CA ALA A 164 -1.44 -9.05 -13.37
C ALA A 164 -0.14 -8.36 -12.94
N GLN A 165 0.77 -8.14 -13.87
CA GLN A 165 2.05 -7.48 -13.64
C GLN A 165 1.88 -5.98 -13.37
N ARG A 166 0.98 -5.31 -14.09
CA ARG A 166 0.58 -3.92 -13.79
C ARG A 166 -0.02 -3.79 -12.41
N TRP A 167 -0.90 -4.73 -12.02
CA TRP A 167 -1.47 -4.75 -10.68
C TRP A 167 -0.42 -4.98 -9.59
N THR A 168 0.50 -5.93 -9.81
CA THR A 168 1.63 -6.20 -8.89
C THR A 168 2.45 -4.92 -8.66
N ALA A 169 2.79 -4.21 -9.73
CA ALA A 169 3.49 -2.94 -9.64
C ALA A 169 2.66 -1.85 -8.95
N ALA A 170 1.34 -1.79 -9.20
CA ALA A 170 0.45 -0.84 -8.54
C ALA A 170 0.42 -1.04 -7.02
N VAL A 171 0.36 -2.30 -6.56
CA VAL A 171 0.41 -2.62 -5.13
C VAL A 171 1.78 -2.25 -4.54
N ALA A 172 2.89 -2.53 -5.24
CA ALA A 172 4.22 -2.11 -4.80
C ALA A 172 4.33 -0.57 -4.67
N PHE A 173 3.82 0.17 -5.66
CA PHE A 173 3.73 1.63 -5.62
C PHE A 173 2.82 2.16 -4.51
N SER A 174 1.86 1.38 -4.02
CA SER A 174 1.02 1.79 -2.88
C SER A 174 1.72 1.67 -1.51
N GLY A 175 2.87 0.97 -1.45
CA GLY A 175 3.63 0.68 -0.23
C GLY A 175 4.95 1.48 -0.13
N ASP A 176 6.03 0.80 0.26
CA ASP A 176 7.34 1.42 0.56
C ASP A 176 7.96 2.12 -0.65
N LEU A 177 7.75 1.56 -1.84
CA LEU A 177 8.21 2.18 -3.08
C LEU A 177 7.52 3.53 -3.31
N GLY A 178 6.24 3.62 -3.01
CA GLY A 178 5.49 4.88 -3.04
C GLY A 178 5.92 5.88 -1.98
N ARG A 179 6.24 5.41 -0.77
CA ARG A 179 6.80 6.26 0.30
C ARG A 179 8.14 6.87 -0.11
N ARG A 180 8.98 6.09 -0.80
CA ARG A 180 10.29 6.53 -1.28
C ARG A 180 10.19 7.46 -2.50
N PHE A 181 9.26 7.22 -3.41
CA PHE A 181 9.09 7.97 -4.66
C PHE A 181 7.63 8.45 -4.88
N PRO A 182 7.11 9.35 -4.03
CA PRO A 182 5.67 9.67 -4.00
C PRO A 182 5.16 10.28 -5.30
N HIS A 183 5.94 11.15 -5.93
CA HIS A 183 5.57 11.77 -7.21
C HIS A 183 5.45 10.74 -8.34
N GLU A 184 6.44 9.84 -8.45
CA GLU A 184 6.43 8.81 -9.49
C GLU A 184 5.30 7.81 -9.26
N ALA A 185 5.09 7.38 -8.01
CA ALA A 185 3.99 6.51 -7.64
C ALA A 185 2.63 7.12 -7.98
N MET A 186 2.41 8.39 -7.62
CA MET A 186 1.17 9.10 -7.96
C MET A 186 0.94 9.16 -9.47
N ASN A 187 1.98 9.49 -10.25
CA ASN A 187 1.88 9.57 -11.70
C ASN A 187 1.54 8.21 -12.34
N ARG A 188 2.20 7.13 -11.89
CA ARG A 188 1.99 5.78 -12.43
C ARG A 188 0.64 5.20 -12.04
N LEU A 189 0.19 5.41 -10.80
CA LEU A 189 -1.13 4.97 -10.37
C LEU A 189 -2.24 5.76 -11.08
N TRP A 190 -2.05 7.07 -11.28
CA TRP A 190 -2.97 7.87 -12.09
C TRP A 190 -3.04 7.37 -13.54
N GLN A 191 -1.91 7.05 -14.16
CA GLN A 191 -1.87 6.45 -15.50
C GLN A 191 -2.75 5.19 -15.57
N LEU A 192 -2.65 4.29 -14.58
CA LEU A 192 -3.51 3.11 -14.51
C LEU A 192 -4.99 3.45 -14.29
N CYS A 193 -5.31 4.45 -13.46
CA CYS A 193 -6.70 4.91 -13.29
C CYS A 193 -7.32 5.34 -14.62
N THR A 194 -6.54 5.93 -15.53
CA THR A 194 -7.01 6.31 -16.87
C THR A 194 -7.11 5.12 -17.85
N GLN A 195 -6.57 3.95 -17.49
CA GLN A 195 -6.53 2.73 -18.29
C GLN A 195 -7.01 1.50 -17.49
N PRO A 196 -8.21 1.54 -16.87
CA PRO A 196 -8.59 0.57 -15.84
C PRO A 196 -8.71 -0.87 -16.36
N HIS A 197 -9.07 -1.05 -17.63
CA HIS A 197 -9.18 -2.36 -18.29
C HIS A 197 -7.83 -3.07 -18.49
N THR A 198 -6.72 -2.37 -18.25
CA THR A 198 -5.38 -2.92 -18.44
C THR A 198 -4.79 -3.53 -17.17
N SER A 199 -5.44 -3.37 -16.02
CA SER A 199 -5.02 -3.90 -14.71
C SER A 199 -6.01 -4.95 -14.23
N SER A 200 -5.54 -6.00 -13.54
CA SER A 200 -6.41 -7.03 -12.97
C SER A 200 -7.11 -6.61 -11.67
N GLY A 201 -6.69 -5.50 -11.05
CA GLY A 201 -7.30 -4.93 -9.84
C GLY A 201 -7.67 -3.45 -10.01
N ASP A 202 -8.31 -2.86 -8.98
CA ASP A 202 -8.80 -1.47 -9.03
C ASP A 202 -7.66 -0.45 -8.79
N PRO A 203 -7.22 0.31 -9.80
CA PRO A 203 -6.14 1.29 -9.63
C PRO A 203 -6.50 2.43 -8.68
N SER A 204 -7.80 2.76 -8.54
CA SER A 204 -8.25 3.80 -7.61
C SER A 204 -8.00 3.38 -6.16
N PHE A 205 -8.15 2.08 -5.87
CA PHE A 205 -7.83 1.51 -4.56
C PHE A 205 -6.32 1.54 -4.28
N ALA A 206 -5.47 1.20 -5.26
CA ALA A 206 -4.02 1.31 -5.11
C ALA A 206 -3.57 2.76 -4.84
N LEU A 207 -4.18 3.74 -5.54
CA LEU A 207 -3.94 5.16 -5.32
C LEU A 207 -4.39 5.63 -3.93
N ALA A 208 -5.52 5.13 -3.46
CA ALA A 208 -6.00 5.37 -2.10
C ALA A 208 -5.07 4.77 -1.04
N ARG A 209 -4.56 3.55 -1.27
CA ARG A 209 -3.56 2.93 -0.39
C ARG A 209 -2.24 3.69 -0.37
N LEU A 210 -1.78 4.23 -1.51
CA LEU A 210 -0.63 5.14 -1.54
C LEU A 210 -0.86 6.32 -0.60
N PHE A 211 -2.01 7.00 -0.70
CA PHE A 211 -2.32 8.12 0.19
C PHE A 211 -2.33 7.69 1.67
N SER A 212 -2.95 6.56 2.00
CA SER A 212 -2.98 6.01 3.36
C SER A 212 -1.57 5.75 3.92
N SER A 213 -0.73 5.13 3.11
CA SER A 213 0.68 4.85 3.42
C SER A 213 1.48 6.14 3.65
N LEU A 214 1.31 7.14 2.79
CA LEU A 214 1.96 8.45 2.94
C LEU A 214 1.45 9.20 4.17
N ALA A 215 0.13 9.27 4.39
CA ALA A 215 -0.48 9.99 5.50
C ALA A 215 -0.02 9.44 6.86
N SER A 216 0.25 8.14 6.94
CA SER A 216 0.73 7.49 8.16
C SER A 216 2.22 7.70 8.43
N ASN A 217 3.04 7.92 7.41
CA ASN A 217 4.50 7.81 7.53
C ASN A 217 5.30 9.03 7.06
N THR A 218 4.69 9.97 6.35
CA THR A 218 5.40 11.05 5.66
C THR A 218 4.59 12.36 5.68
N PRO A 219 5.24 13.53 5.62
CA PRO A 219 4.56 14.80 5.40
C PRO A 219 4.03 14.97 3.95
N ASP A 220 4.49 14.14 3.02
CA ASP A 220 4.26 14.28 1.58
C ASP A 220 2.90 13.77 1.07
N ALA A 221 2.00 13.33 1.97
CA ALA A 221 0.68 12.85 1.60
C ALA A 221 -0.16 13.88 0.82
N GLY A 222 0.11 15.17 1.01
CA GLY A 222 -0.53 16.27 0.30
C GLY A 222 -0.33 16.25 -1.22
N ILE A 223 0.68 15.54 -1.75
CA ILE A 223 0.92 15.40 -3.19
C ILE A 223 -0.28 14.74 -3.88
N VAL A 224 -0.84 13.69 -3.28
CA VAL A 224 -1.98 12.95 -3.86
C VAL A 224 -3.22 13.86 -3.92
N LEU A 225 -3.54 14.53 -2.81
CA LEU A 225 -4.69 15.43 -2.72
C LEU A 225 -4.57 16.61 -3.68
N SER A 226 -3.41 17.26 -3.71
CA SER A 226 -3.16 18.41 -4.60
C SER A 226 -3.20 18.02 -6.07
N THR A 227 -2.68 16.84 -6.41
CA THR A 227 -2.74 16.32 -7.78
C THR A 227 -4.18 16.05 -8.19
N LEU A 228 -4.98 15.39 -7.34
CA LEU A 228 -6.38 15.12 -7.64
C LEU A 228 -7.23 16.39 -7.73
N GLU A 229 -6.98 17.39 -6.87
CA GLU A 229 -7.61 18.71 -6.95
C GLU A 229 -7.31 19.37 -8.29
N GLY A 230 -6.04 19.37 -8.70
CA GLY A 230 -5.61 19.92 -10.00
C GLY A 230 -6.25 19.18 -11.19
N LYS A 231 -6.38 17.84 -11.12
CA LYS A 231 -7.08 17.04 -12.15
C LYS A 231 -8.56 17.40 -12.22
N LEU A 232 -9.25 17.46 -11.08
CA LEU A 232 -10.67 17.79 -11.02
C LEU A 232 -10.93 19.20 -11.54
N ARG A 233 -10.12 20.18 -11.14
CA ARG A 233 -10.21 21.55 -11.64
C ARG A 233 -10.02 21.61 -13.15
N ARG A 234 -8.99 20.91 -13.67
CA ARG A 234 -8.72 20.84 -15.11
C ARG A 234 -9.88 20.22 -15.89
N PHE A 235 -10.41 19.08 -15.45
CA PHE A 235 -11.44 18.36 -16.21
C PHE A 235 -12.85 18.92 -16.06
N ARG A 236 -13.11 19.77 -15.05
CA ARG A 236 -14.35 20.54 -14.92
C ARG A 236 -14.39 21.81 -15.76
N SER A 237 -13.25 22.29 -16.27
CA SER A 237 -13.20 23.50 -17.08
C SER A 237 -13.98 23.35 -18.40
N PRO A 238 -14.44 24.46 -19.03
CA PRO A 238 -15.10 24.39 -20.35
C PRO A 238 -14.23 23.64 -21.38
N GLY A 239 -14.80 22.62 -22.03
CA GLY A 239 -14.05 21.73 -22.93
C GLY A 239 -13.29 20.59 -22.22
N GLY A 240 -13.49 20.41 -20.92
CA GLY A 240 -12.89 19.35 -20.12
C GLY A 240 -13.33 17.94 -20.53
N ASN A 241 -12.48 16.96 -20.26
CA ASN A 241 -12.74 15.56 -20.61
C ASN A 241 -13.60 14.89 -19.53
N VAL A 242 -14.88 14.66 -19.84
CA VAL A 242 -15.88 14.07 -18.94
C VAL A 242 -15.48 12.67 -18.44
N VAL A 243 -14.85 11.84 -19.29
CA VAL A 243 -14.37 10.51 -18.90
C VAL A 243 -13.27 10.64 -17.86
N MET A 244 -12.30 11.54 -18.09
CA MET A 244 -11.23 11.79 -17.12
C MET A 244 -11.73 12.45 -15.85
N GLN A 245 -12.78 13.26 -15.92
CA GLN A 245 -13.46 13.79 -14.75
C GLN A 245 -14.06 12.65 -13.91
N ALA A 246 -14.77 11.70 -14.54
CA ALA A 246 -15.33 10.54 -13.84
C ALA A 246 -14.25 9.68 -13.17
N VAL A 247 -13.11 9.46 -13.86
CA VAL A 247 -11.94 8.77 -13.29
C VAL A 247 -11.38 9.53 -12.09
N ALA A 248 -11.23 10.85 -12.19
CA ALA A 248 -10.77 11.69 -11.08
C ALA A 248 -11.73 11.63 -9.89
N MET A 249 -13.05 11.68 -10.12
CA MET A 249 -14.05 11.56 -9.06
C MET A 249 -13.98 10.21 -8.35
N LYS A 250 -13.84 9.11 -9.11
CA LYS A 250 -13.69 7.76 -8.53
C LYS A 250 -12.42 7.66 -7.68
N ALA A 251 -11.29 8.16 -8.18
CA ALA A 251 -10.02 8.15 -7.45
C ALA A 251 -10.10 9.01 -6.17
N THR A 252 -10.71 10.20 -6.25
CA THR A 252 -10.93 11.08 -5.09
C THR A 252 -11.82 10.42 -4.04
N LEU A 253 -12.93 9.80 -4.45
CA LEU A 253 -13.79 9.07 -3.53
C LEU A 253 -13.01 7.93 -2.85
N ALA A 254 -12.24 7.14 -3.60
CA ALA A 254 -11.43 6.07 -3.02
C ALA A 254 -10.41 6.61 -1.99
N VAL A 255 -9.72 7.71 -2.29
CA VAL A 255 -8.75 8.37 -1.39
C VAL A 255 -9.40 8.89 -0.12
N LEU A 256 -10.56 9.54 -0.21
CA LEU A 256 -11.27 10.06 0.96
C LEU A 256 -11.98 8.96 1.76
N SER A 257 -12.19 7.79 1.15
CA SER A 257 -12.82 6.62 1.76
C SER A 257 -11.83 5.57 2.27
N ILE A 258 -10.51 5.75 2.17
CA ILE A 258 -9.59 4.71 2.65
C ILE A 258 -9.35 4.85 4.15
N LYS A 259 -9.35 3.72 4.87
CA LYS A 259 -8.92 3.66 6.27
C LYS A 259 -7.39 3.54 6.34
N ASP A 260 -6.81 4.05 7.40
CA ASP A 260 -5.40 3.81 7.69
C ASP A 260 -5.18 2.40 8.26
N ASP A 261 -4.02 1.81 7.96
CA ASP A 261 -3.72 0.42 8.31
C ASP A 261 -3.46 0.21 9.82
N THR A 262 -3.38 1.28 10.62
CA THR A 262 -2.90 1.23 12.01
C THR A 262 -3.96 1.52 13.06
N GLY A 263 -4.98 2.30 12.73
CA GLY A 263 -5.99 2.80 13.65
C GLY A 263 -7.40 2.71 13.10
N GLY A 264 -7.62 2.16 11.91
CA GLY A 264 -8.95 1.90 11.38
C GLY A 264 -9.79 3.15 11.07
N ARG A 265 -9.25 4.36 11.27
CA ARG A 265 -9.86 5.64 10.89
C ARG A 265 -9.50 6.06 9.47
N ARG A 266 -10.29 6.93 8.84
CA ARG A 266 -10.00 7.46 7.50
C ARG A 266 -8.65 8.16 7.46
N ALA A 267 -7.85 7.84 6.44
CA ALA A 267 -6.48 8.34 6.30
C ALA A 267 -6.40 9.87 6.18
N PHE A 268 -7.43 10.52 5.62
CA PHE A 268 -7.42 11.97 5.47
C PHE A 268 -7.56 12.71 6.81
N LEU A 269 -8.26 12.15 7.80
CA LEU A 269 -8.38 12.74 9.13
C LEU A 269 -7.02 12.77 9.82
N ARG A 270 -6.29 11.65 9.78
CA ARG A 270 -4.89 11.58 10.23
C ARG A 270 -3.99 12.58 9.51
N HIS A 271 -4.19 12.77 8.21
CA HIS A 271 -3.44 13.77 7.46
C HIS A 271 -3.74 15.19 7.96
N LEU A 272 -5.01 15.52 8.23
CA LEU A 272 -5.42 16.83 8.74
C LEU A 272 -4.95 17.12 10.18
N GLU A 273 -4.77 16.10 11.02
CA GLU A 273 -4.14 16.27 12.33
C GLU A 273 -2.68 16.73 12.21
N ARG A 274 -1.95 16.16 11.25
CA ARG A 274 -0.53 16.48 11.00
C ARG A 274 -0.33 17.74 10.16
N SER A 275 -1.32 18.07 9.32
CA SER A 275 -1.28 19.18 8.37
C SER A 275 -2.64 19.91 8.32
N PRO A 276 -3.03 20.62 9.41
CA PRO A 276 -4.33 21.31 9.49
C PRO A 276 -4.56 22.33 8.37
N GLU A 277 -3.50 22.94 7.85
CA GLU A 277 -3.55 23.90 6.76
C GLU A 277 -4.07 23.32 5.44
N ARG A 278 -4.10 21.98 5.31
CA ARG A 278 -4.59 21.27 4.11
C ARG A 278 -6.09 21.08 4.07
N ILE A 279 -6.83 21.51 5.10
CA ILE A 279 -8.29 21.32 5.17
C ILE A 279 -9.04 21.89 3.97
N GLY A 280 -8.60 23.03 3.42
CA GLY A 280 -9.21 23.62 2.22
C GLY A 280 -9.10 22.72 0.98
N VAL A 281 -7.98 22.01 0.80
CA VAL A 281 -7.82 21.05 -0.31
C VAL A 281 -8.74 19.86 -0.13
N VAL A 282 -8.83 19.32 1.09
CA VAL A 282 -9.74 18.22 1.43
C VAL A 282 -11.20 18.62 1.21
N ALA A 283 -11.58 19.83 1.63
CA ALA A 283 -12.93 20.36 1.42
C ALA A 283 -13.27 20.47 -0.07
N LYS A 284 -12.39 21.04 -0.90
CA LYS A 284 -12.58 21.10 -2.37
C LYS A 284 -12.83 19.73 -2.99
N LEU A 285 -12.09 18.72 -2.55
CA LEU A 285 -12.25 17.34 -3.02
C LEU A 285 -13.60 16.75 -2.60
N TRP A 286 -14.02 16.95 -1.35
CA TRP A 286 -15.33 16.53 -0.86
C TRP A 286 -16.48 17.19 -1.64
N VAL A 287 -16.44 18.51 -1.79
CA VAL A 287 -17.44 19.25 -2.57
C VAL A 287 -17.52 18.73 -4.00
N ALA A 288 -16.38 18.40 -4.59
CA ALA A 288 -16.36 17.85 -5.94
C ALA A 288 -17.12 16.51 -6.06
N ILE A 289 -16.90 15.57 -5.13
CA ILE A 289 -17.56 14.25 -5.17
C ILE A 289 -19.01 14.27 -4.66
N LEU A 290 -19.35 15.20 -3.76
CA LEU A 290 -20.72 15.42 -3.27
C LEU A 290 -21.62 16.07 -4.34
N GLY A 291 -21.09 17.04 -5.09
CA GLY A 291 -21.82 17.69 -6.19
C GLY A 291 -21.98 16.80 -7.43
N ASN A 292 -21.32 15.65 -7.49
CA ASN A 292 -21.37 14.74 -8.63
C ASN A 292 -22.36 13.59 -8.39
N SER A 293 -23.51 13.61 -9.06
CA SER A 293 -24.60 12.65 -8.87
C SER A 293 -24.17 11.17 -8.85
N PRO A 294 -23.30 10.68 -9.76
CA PRO A 294 -22.84 9.29 -9.73
C PRO A 294 -22.06 8.86 -8.47
N THR A 295 -21.32 9.78 -7.84
CA THR A 295 -20.50 9.47 -6.64
C THR A 295 -21.14 9.94 -5.35
N ARG A 296 -22.20 10.76 -5.43
CA ARG A 296 -22.78 11.46 -4.30
C ARG A 296 -23.21 10.53 -3.16
N ARG A 297 -23.91 9.43 -3.48
CA ARG A 297 -24.38 8.47 -2.46
C ARG A 297 -23.22 7.88 -1.66
N ASP A 298 -22.17 7.45 -2.35
CA ASP A 298 -21.01 6.85 -1.70
C ASP A 298 -20.16 7.90 -0.97
N ALA A 299 -20.11 9.13 -1.49
CA ALA A 299 -19.50 10.26 -0.80
C ALA A 299 -20.22 10.56 0.53
N ILE A 300 -21.55 10.62 0.55
CA ILE A 300 -22.34 10.82 1.78
C ILE A 300 -22.07 9.70 2.78
N ARG A 301 -22.04 8.44 2.33
CA ARG A 301 -21.68 7.31 3.19
C ARG A 301 -20.28 7.48 3.76
N SER A 302 -19.29 7.81 2.92
CA SER A 302 -17.93 8.00 3.40
C SER A 302 -17.79 9.21 4.33
N LEU A 303 -18.61 10.26 4.18
CA LEU A 303 -18.63 11.41 5.08
C LEU A 303 -19.23 11.02 6.43
N ARG A 304 -20.30 10.20 6.44
CA ARG A 304 -20.85 9.61 7.67
C ARG A 304 -19.80 8.80 8.41
N ASP A 305 -19.15 7.87 7.70
CA ASP A 305 -18.08 7.06 8.29
C ASP A 305 -16.93 7.94 8.83
N ALA A 306 -16.66 9.09 8.22
CA ALA A 306 -15.66 10.04 8.73
C ALA A 306 -16.11 10.76 10.01
N VAL A 307 -17.41 11.09 10.14
CA VAL A 307 -17.97 11.65 11.39
C VAL A 307 -17.95 10.61 12.51
N GLU A 308 -18.24 9.35 12.21
CA GLU A 308 -18.06 8.23 13.14
C GLU A 308 -16.59 8.13 13.58
N ASP A 309 -15.64 8.15 12.64
CA ASP A 309 -14.22 8.10 12.97
C ASP A 309 -13.77 9.31 13.84
N ILE A 310 -14.33 10.52 13.64
CA ILE A 310 -14.08 11.69 14.49
C ILE A 310 -14.60 11.47 15.91
N SER A 311 -15.79 10.89 16.05
CA SER A 311 -16.38 10.54 17.35
C SER A 311 -15.48 9.59 18.15
N ASP A 312 -14.94 8.58 17.48
CA ASP A 312 -14.23 7.49 18.15
C ASP A 312 -12.76 7.82 18.48
N HIS A 313 -12.14 8.75 17.76
CA HIS A 313 -10.68 8.94 17.80
C HIS A 313 -10.21 10.36 18.15
N HIS A 314 -11.09 11.35 18.25
CA HIS A 314 -10.69 12.74 18.51
C HIS A 314 -10.98 13.17 19.96
N GLU A 315 -10.09 13.93 20.59
CA GLU A 315 -10.28 14.43 21.96
C GLU A 315 -11.39 15.49 22.04
N GLU A 316 -11.52 16.31 21.00
CA GLU A 316 -12.57 17.32 20.85
C GLU A 316 -13.39 17.07 19.57
N PRO A 317 -14.27 16.04 19.51
CA PRO A 317 -14.98 15.66 18.29
C PRO A 317 -15.82 16.78 17.68
N ALA A 318 -16.51 17.56 18.51
CA ALA A 318 -17.37 18.66 18.06
C ALA A 318 -16.58 19.76 17.34
N LYS A 319 -15.41 20.13 17.86
CA LYS A 319 -14.56 21.16 17.23
C LYS A 319 -14.02 20.70 15.88
N GLU A 320 -13.64 19.43 15.77
CA GLU A 320 -13.16 18.87 14.50
C GLU A 320 -14.28 18.78 13.47
N ALA A 321 -15.48 18.37 13.88
CA ALA A 321 -16.68 18.38 13.04
C ALA A 321 -17.03 19.80 12.56
N ALA A 322 -16.98 20.80 13.44
CA ALA A 322 -17.19 22.20 13.08
C ALA A 322 -16.12 22.71 12.10
N ARG A 323 -14.85 22.34 12.32
CA ARG A 323 -13.73 22.72 11.45
C ARG A 323 -13.92 22.16 10.04
N LEU A 324 -14.30 20.88 9.93
CA LEU A 324 -14.60 20.23 8.66
C LEU A 324 -15.83 20.86 7.99
N GLY A 325 -16.91 21.07 8.73
CA GLY A 325 -18.14 21.70 8.24
C GLY A 325 -17.90 23.11 7.70
N GLY A 326 -17.17 23.95 8.44
CA GLY A 326 -16.82 25.30 8.01
C GLY A 326 -15.95 25.33 6.75
N ALA A 327 -14.99 24.41 6.64
CA ALA A 327 -14.17 24.29 5.44
C ALA A 327 -14.98 23.84 4.22
N LEU A 328 -15.94 22.92 4.40
CA LEU A 328 -16.89 22.54 3.34
C LEU A 328 -17.74 23.74 2.92
N ALA A 329 -18.31 24.49 3.88
CA ALA A 329 -19.14 25.65 3.60
C ALA A 329 -18.42 26.71 2.76
N ALA A 330 -17.14 26.94 3.04
CA ALA A 330 -16.31 27.91 2.32
C ALA A 330 -16.12 27.57 0.84
N GLU A 331 -16.18 26.28 0.47
CA GLU A 331 -15.94 25.80 -0.89
C GLU A 331 -17.23 25.46 -1.66
N MET A 332 -18.39 25.43 -0.98
CA MET A 332 -19.69 25.07 -1.58
C MET A 332 -20.48 26.28 -2.08
N THR A 333 -21.17 26.08 -3.21
CA THR A 333 -22.22 27.00 -3.68
C THR A 333 -23.45 26.95 -2.76
N ALA A 334 -24.32 27.98 -2.81
CA ALA A 334 -25.55 27.99 -2.02
C ALA A 334 -26.46 26.79 -2.33
N ASP A 335 -26.63 26.44 -3.61
CA ASP A 335 -27.42 25.29 -4.05
C ASP A 335 -26.87 23.97 -3.52
N ASP A 336 -25.55 23.79 -3.55
CA ASP A 336 -24.92 22.58 -3.03
C ASP A 336 -25.11 22.48 -1.51
N ARG A 337 -25.06 23.60 -0.78
CA ARG A 337 -25.27 23.63 0.68
C ARG A 337 -26.69 23.19 1.04
N VAL A 338 -27.71 23.75 0.39
CA VAL A 338 -29.13 23.39 0.64
C VAL A 338 -29.35 21.89 0.39
N ARG A 339 -28.76 21.35 -0.67
CA ARG A 339 -28.86 19.93 -1.00
C ARG A 339 -28.19 19.03 0.02
N LEU A 340 -26.98 19.39 0.46
CA LEU A 340 -26.24 18.63 1.48
C LEU A 340 -26.93 18.72 2.85
N GLU A 341 -27.45 19.89 3.20
CA GLU A 341 -28.19 20.12 4.44
C GLU A 341 -29.39 19.19 4.57
N ALA A 342 -30.19 19.06 3.51
CA ALA A 342 -31.35 18.16 3.51
C ALA A 342 -30.94 16.70 3.78
N GLU A 343 -29.83 16.24 3.19
CA GLU A 343 -29.31 14.88 3.38
C GLU A 343 -28.73 14.68 4.78
N MET A 344 -27.96 15.65 5.28
CA MET A 344 -27.39 15.58 6.62
C MET A 344 -28.49 15.58 7.70
N ARG A 345 -29.57 16.36 7.53
CA ARG A 345 -30.73 16.31 8.43
C ARG A 345 -31.40 14.95 8.45
N LEU A 346 -31.46 14.25 7.31
CA LEU A 346 -31.97 12.88 7.25
C LEU A 346 -31.04 11.91 7.99
N LEU A 347 -29.72 12.06 7.84
CA LEU A 347 -28.73 11.27 8.58
C LEU A 347 -28.83 11.51 10.09
N THR A 348 -28.91 12.76 10.55
CA THR A 348 -29.09 13.09 11.98
C THR A 348 -30.33 12.40 12.56
N LYS A 349 -31.46 12.45 11.86
CA LYS A 349 -32.70 11.77 12.30
C LYS A 349 -32.51 10.25 12.38
N ARG A 350 -31.79 9.68 11.43
CA ARG A 350 -31.51 8.24 11.39
C ARG A 350 -30.60 7.81 12.54
N GLU A 351 -29.50 8.51 12.77
CA GLU A 351 -28.58 8.19 13.88
C GLU A 351 -29.28 8.26 15.23
N ARG A 352 -30.16 9.26 15.44
CA ARG A 352 -31.01 9.31 16.66
C ARG A 352 -31.92 8.10 16.79
N ALA A 353 -32.53 7.66 15.70
CA ALA A 353 -33.38 6.47 15.71
C ALA A 353 -32.58 5.17 15.99
N GLU A 354 -31.31 5.15 15.61
CA GLU A 354 -30.35 4.06 15.88
C GLU A 354 -29.65 4.21 17.26
N ASN A 355 -30.07 5.18 18.10
CA ASN A 355 -29.49 5.51 19.42
C ASN A 355 -28.02 5.95 19.40
N ASN A 356 -27.55 6.52 18.28
CA ASN A 356 -26.20 7.03 18.12
C ASN A 356 -26.13 8.54 18.35
N GLU A 357 -26.41 8.99 19.58
CA GLU A 357 -26.59 10.42 19.90
C GLU A 357 -25.33 11.25 19.68
N VAL A 358 -24.14 10.69 19.95
CA VAL A 358 -22.87 11.40 19.74
C VAL A 358 -22.69 11.76 18.27
N VAL A 359 -22.85 10.80 17.36
CA VAL A 359 -22.74 11.02 15.92
C VAL A 359 -23.83 11.97 15.42
N ALA A 360 -25.06 11.90 15.97
CA ALA A 360 -26.12 12.83 15.65
C ALA A 360 -25.77 14.29 16.04
N VAL A 361 -25.16 14.50 17.22
CA VAL A 361 -24.66 15.81 17.66
C VAL A 361 -23.55 16.31 16.75
N LEU A 362 -22.63 15.44 16.33
CA LEU A 362 -21.55 15.83 15.41
C LEU A 362 -22.08 16.21 14.02
N PHE A 363 -23.08 15.50 13.51
CA PHE A 363 -23.76 15.93 12.28
C PHE A 363 -24.46 17.28 12.44
N THR A 364 -25.06 17.53 13.61
CA THR A 364 -25.67 18.84 13.91
C THR A 364 -24.61 19.94 13.93
N THR A 365 -23.46 19.67 14.55
CA THR A 365 -22.32 20.61 14.62
C THR A 365 -21.75 20.89 13.22
N LEU A 366 -21.60 19.86 12.39
CA LEU A 366 -21.17 19.99 11.01
C LEU A 366 -22.18 20.81 10.19
N LEU A 367 -23.49 20.57 10.39
CA LEU A 367 -24.58 21.30 9.76
C LEU A 367 -24.60 22.79 10.14
N GLU A 368 -24.42 23.11 11.42
CA GLU A 368 -24.35 24.49 11.91
C GLU A 368 -23.18 25.24 11.27
N ALA A 369 -22.03 24.59 11.14
CA ALA A 369 -20.87 25.17 10.47
C ALA A 369 -21.05 25.31 8.94
N LEU A 370 -21.94 24.53 8.32
CA LEU A 370 -22.28 24.65 6.89
C LEU A 370 -23.16 25.87 6.57
N ILE A 371 -23.85 26.44 7.55
CA ILE A 371 -24.80 27.55 7.39
C ILE A 371 -24.37 28.72 8.27
N PRO A 372 -23.46 29.59 7.81
CA PRO A 372 -23.13 30.80 8.57
C PRO A 372 -24.37 31.68 8.73
N GLU A 373 -24.62 32.19 9.94
CA GLU A 373 -25.80 33.00 10.30
C GLU A 373 -26.04 34.22 9.38
N ASP A 374 -25.01 34.70 8.69
CA ASP A 374 -25.10 35.83 7.76
C ASP A 374 -25.91 35.54 6.47
N THR A 375 -26.17 34.27 6.17
CA THR A 375 -26.98 33.89 4.99
C THR A 375 -28.48 34.06 5.24
N VAL A 376 -28.94 33.90 6.49
CA VAL A 376 -30.36 33.99 6.87
C VAL A 376 -30.84 35.45 6.95
N ARG A 377 -29.95 36.41 7.24
CA ARG A 377 -30.30 37.84 7.35
C ARG A 377 -30.40 38.57 6.01
N LYS A 378 -29.91 38.01 4.90
CA LYS A 378 -29.98 38.65 3.58
C LYS A 378 -31.19 38.25 2.73
N GLU A 379 -31.88 37.16 3.06
CA GLU A 379 -33.13 36.76 2.37
C GLU A 379 -34.40 37.30 3.05
N THR A 380 -34.26 38.01 4.17
CA THR A 380 -35.38 38.67 4.89
C THR A 380 -35.38 40.20 4.74
N ARG A 381 -34.70 40.75 3.74
CA ARG A 381 -34.73 42.18 3.42
C ARG A 381 -35.07 42.47 1.97
#